data_AF-A0A6P1I8E9-F1
#
_entry.id   AF-A0A6P1I8E9-F1
#
_cell.length_a   1.000
_cell.length_b   1.000
_cell.length_c   1.000
_cell.angle_alpha   90.00
_cell.angle_beta   90.00
_cell.angle_gamma   90.00
#
_symmetry.space_group_name_H-M   'P 1'
#
loop_
_entity.id
_entity.type
_entity.pdbx_description
1 polymer ?
#
loop_
_entity_poly.entity_id
_entity_poly.type
_entity_poly.pdbx_seq_one_letter_code
_entity_poly.pdbx_strand_id
1 'polypeptide(L)' 'MAELPGADLSSEELMVKVVPKRSDEFTCTSCFLVHHRSRLAGRTESRMICRDCAD' A
#
# COMPACT_ATOMS: atom_id res chain seq x y z
N MET A 1 -4.69 42.97 -28.10
CA MET A 1 -3.63 42.69 -27.11
C MET A 1 -3.94 41.31 -26.57
N ALA A 2 -3.16 40.32 -27.00
CA ALA A 2 -3.37 38.91 -26.69
C ALA A 2 -2.45 38.56 -25.53
N GLU A 3 -3.02 38.42 -24.34
CA GLU A 3 -2.31 37.94 -23.15
C GLU A 3 -3.24 37.00 -22.39
N LEU A 4 -3.19 35.72 -22.75
CA LEU A 4 -3.53 34.61 -21.87
C LEU A 4 -2.20 33.91 -21.57
N PRO A 5 -1.52 34.25 -20.47
CA PRO A 5 -0.36 33.51 -20.03
C PRO A 5 -0.84 32.25 -19.31
N GLY A 6 -0.22 31.13 -19.66
CA GLY A 6 -0.20 29.96 -18.78
C GLY A 6 -1.41 29.05 -18.96
N ALA A 7 -1.24 27.78 -19.27
CA ALA A 7 -0.03 27.02 -19.44
C ALA A 7 -0.46 25.85 -20.32
N ASP A 8 0.38 25.50 -21.29
CA ASP A 8 0.44 24.12 -21.75
C ASP A 8 0.59 23.29 -20.49
N LEU A 9 -0.52 22.68 -20.04
CA LEU A 9 -0.50 21.77 -18.90
C LEU A 9 0.28 20.58 -19.41
N SER A 10 1.59 20.67 -19.16
CA SER A 10 2.62 19.66 -19.32
C SER A 10 1.96 18.29 -19.27
N SER A 11 1.98 17.59 -20.39
CA SER A 11 1.59 16.19 -20.51
C SER A 11 2.61 15.32 -19.78
N GLU A 12 2.84 15.59 -18.50
CA GLU A 12 3.57 14.75 -17.57
C GLU A 12 2.64 13.59 -17.19
N GLU A 13 2.63 12.59 -18.08
CA GLU A 13 2.14 11.25 -17.81
C GLU A 13 2.84 10.68 -16.57
N LEU A 14 2.19 10.81 -15.41
CA LEU A 14 2.69 10.30 -14.15
C LEU A 14 2.79 8.77 -14.24
N MET A 15 4.00 8.25 -14.51
CA MET A 15 4.24 6.81 -14.61
C MET A 15 4.02 6.14 -13.25
N VAL A 16 2.83 5.58 -13.04
CA VAL A 16 2.52 4.79 -11.84
C VAL A 16 3.25 3.45 -11.95
N LYS A 17 4.38 3.34 -11.23
CA LYS A 17 5.11 2.08 -11.12
C LYS A 17 4.32 1.13 -10.23
N VAL A 18 3.72 0.11 -10.83
CA VAL A 18 3.01 -0.95 -10.11
C VAL A 18 4.07 -1.78 -9.37
N VAL A 19 4.29 -1.51 -8.08
CA VAL A 19 5.12 -2.35 -7.24
C VAL A 19 4.28 -3.57 -6.87
N PRO A 20 4.64 -4.79 -7.30
CA PRO A 20 3.92 -6.00 -6.90
C PRO A 20 3.91 -6.07 -5.37
N LYS A 21 2.77 -6.49 -4.80
CA LYS A 21 2.56 -6.63 -3.35
C LYS A 21 3.83 -7.19 -2.72
N ARG A 22 4.55 -6.37 -1.96
CA ARG A 22 5.78 -6.83 -1.30
C ARG A 22 5.40 -8.05 -0.47
N SER A 23 6.12 -9.15 -0.64
CA SER A 23 5.91 -10.43 0.08
C SER A 23 6.15 -10.34 1.58
N ASP A 24 6.28 -9.12 2.09
CA ASP A 24 6.84 -8.74 3.36
C ASP A 24 5.78 -8.03 4.22
N GLU A 25 4.59 -7.74 3.69
CA GLU A 25 3.52 -7.03 4.38
C GLU A 25 2.21 -7.82 4.33
N PHE A 26 1.53 -7.90 5.47
CA PHE A 26 0.23 -8.57 5.62
C PHE A 26 -0.77 -7.67 6.34
N THR A 27 -2.05 -7.88 6.04
CA THR A 27 -3.15 -7.23 6.75
C THR A 27 -3.62 -8.18 7.86
N CYS A 28 -3.58 -7.72 9.11
CA CYS A 28 -4.13 -8.48 10.21
C CYS A 28 -5.65 -8.54 10.09
N THR A 29 -6.23 -9.74 10.15
CA THR A 29 -7.68 -9.95 10.10
C THR A 29 -8.40 -9.61 11.42
N SER A 30 -7.65 -9.37 12.51
CA SER A 30 -8.19 -8.96 13.81
C SER A 30 -8.29 -7.44 13.95
N CYS A 31 -7.17 -6.72 13.77
CA CYS A 31 -7.11 -5.26 13.90
C CYS A 31 -7.17 -4.49 12.58
N PHE A 32 -7.20 -5.19 11.43
CA PHE A 32 -7.25 -4.60 10.08
C PHE A 32 -6.08 -3.68 9.73
N LEU A 33 -5.02 -3.69 10.52
CA LEU A 33 -3.79 -2.94 10.27
C LEU A 33 -2.83 -3.71 9.36
N VAL A 34 -2.09 -2.97 8.54
CA VAL A 34 -0.99 -3.50 7.74
C VAL A 34 0.27 -3.58 8.60
N HIS A 35 0.88 -4.75 8.63
CA HIS A 35 2.10 -5.00 9.37
C HIS A 35 3.13 -5.73 8.50
N HIS A 36 4.40 -5.55 8.84
CA HIS A 36 5.47 -6.35 8.25
C HIS A 36 5.36 -7.81 8.70
N ARG A 37 5.75 -8.77 7.84
CA ARG A 37 5.74 -10.22 8.09
C ARG A 37 6.45 -10.63 9.38
N SER A 38 7.37 -9.80 9.87
CA SER A 38 8.04 -9.99 11.16
C SER A 38 7.08 -9.97 12.35
N ARG A 39 5.95 -9.25 12.21
CA ARG A 39 4.87 -9.19 13.20
C ARG A 39 3.76 -10.22 12.94
N LEU A 40 3.91 -11.11 11.95
CA LEU A 40 2.95 -12.20 11.74
C LEU A 40 3.08 -13.18 12.90
N ALA A 41 2.00 -13.44 13.63
CA ALA A 41 1.99 -14.45 14.69
C ALA A 41 1.68 -15.83 14.12
N GLY A 42 0.75 -15.88 13.17
CA GLY A 42 0.31 -17.11 12.53
C GLY A 42 -0.39 -16.82 11.22
N ARG A 43 -0.22 -17.75 10.28
CA ARG A 43 -0.98 -17.84 9.04
C ARG A 43 -1.74 -19.16 9.08
N THR A 44 -3.05 -19.08 9.19
CA THR A 44 -3.96 -20.18 8.82
C THR A 44 -4.43 -19.91 7.40
N GLU A 45 -4.78 -20.94 6.62
CA GLU A 45 -5.06 -20.87 5.17
C GLU A 45 -5.90 -19.66 4.70
N SER A 46 -6.76 -19.11 5.55
CA SER A 46 -7.60 -17.95 5.28
C SER A 46 -7.46 -16.76 6.25
N ARG A 47 -6.58 -16.83 7.27
CA ARG A 47 -6.46 -15.79 8.30
C ARG A 47 -5.01 -15.49 8.62
N MET A 48 -4.64 -14.22 8.50
CA MET A 48 -3.36 -13.68 8.94
C MET A 48 -3.61 -12.84 10.19
N ILE A 49 -2.90 -13.11 11.28
CA ILE A 49 -3.04 -12.40 12.55
C ILE A 49 -1.67 -11.88 13.02
N CYS A 50 -1.62 -10.65 13.53
CA CYS A 50 -0.38 -10.08 14.06
C CYS A 50 -0.10 -10.57 15.49
N ARG A 51 1.17 -10.50 15.92
CA ARG A 51 1.61 -10.91 17.26
C ARG A 51 0.82 -10.19 18.35
N ASP A 52 0.56 -8.90 18.16
CA ASP A 52 -0.24 -8.08 19.09
C ASP A 52 -1.72 -8.51 19.19
N CYS A 53 -2.27 -9.23 18.21
CA CYS A 53 -3.65 -9.75 18.25
C CYS A 53 -3.72 -11.25 18.56
N ALA A 54 -2.58 -11.93 18.62
CA ALA A 54 -2.49 -13.35 18.92
C ALA A 54 -2.06 -13.63 20.37
N ASP A 55 -1.55 -12.60 21.06
CA ASP A 55 -1.42 -12.52 22.52
C ASP A 55 -2.81 -12.26 23.15
#